data_AF-P97960-F1
#
_entry.id   AF-P97960-F1
#
_cell.length_a   1.000
_cell.length_b   1.000
_cell.length_c   1.000
_cell.angle_alpha   90.00
_cell.angle_beta   90.00
_cell.angle_gamma   90.00
#
_symmetry.space_group_name_H-M   'P 1'
#
loop_
_entity.id
_entity.type
_entity.pdbx_description
1 polymer ?
#
loop_
_entity_poly.entity_id
_entity_poly.type
_entity_poly.pdbx_seq_one_letter_code
_entity_poly.pdbx_strand_id
1 'polypeptide(L)'
;ADRLSQPLLRLNAQGEFDKHGKFQTVTWKRAFDEMEKHIKSALKEKGPTGIAMFSSGQQTVPEGVAALKLMKAGFRTNNIDANARLCMASAVTGFMNV
;
A
#
# COMPACT_ATOMS: atom_id res chain seq x y z
N ALA A 1 6.99 18.84 17.35
CA ALA A 1 6.66 17.43 17.07
C ALA A 1 5.69 17.41 15.90
N ASP A 2 6.06 16.73 14.82
CA ASP A 2 5.43 16.69 13.49
C ASP A 2 4.80 15.30 13.20
N ARG A 3 4.50 14.55 14.26
CA ARG A 3 3.86 13.24 14.16
C ARG A 3 2.47 13.38 13.53
N LEU A 4 2.22 12.61 12.47
CA LEU A 4 0.89 12.51 11.86
C LEU A 4 -0.13 11.93 12.86
N SER A 5 -1.28 12.59 12.99
CA SER A 5 -2.37 12.21 13.91
C SER A 5 -3.71 11.97 13.21
N GLN A 6 -3.85 12.36 11.94
CA GLN A 6 -5.06 12.21 11.13
C GLN A 6 -4.70 11.83 9.69
N PRO A 7 -5.59 11.10 8.98
CA PRO A 7 -5.44 10.88 7.54
C PRO A 7 -5.40 12.20 6.77
N LEU A 8 -4.51 12.27 5.79
CA LEU A 8 -4.37 13.41 4.89
C LEU A 8 -4.70 12.98 3.47
N LEU A 9 -5.65 13.66 2.82
CA LEU A 9 -6.04 13.42 1.44
C LEU A 9 -5.82 14.69 0.62
N ARG A 10 -5.39 14.55 -0.63
CA ARG A 10 -5.28 15.69 -1.55
C ARG A 10 -6.65 16.04 -2.11
N LEU A 11 -7.08 17.28 -1.85
CA LEU A 11 -8.42 17.75 -2.22
C LEU A 11 -8.36 19.04 -3.04
N ASN A 12 -9.29 19.20 -3.98
CA ASN A 12 -9.57 20.47 -4.66
C ASN A 12 -10.43 21.40 -3.79
N ALA A 13 -10.82 22.56 -4.34
CA ALA A 13 -11.64 23.55 -3.63
C ALA A 13 -13.08 23.04 -3.33
N GLN A 14 -13.54 22.03 -4.07
CA GLN A 14 -14.84 21.40 -3.94
C GLN A 14 -14.83 20.22 -2.95
N GLY A 15 -13.67 19.88 -2.37
CA GLY A 15 -13.52 18.77 -1.43
C GLY A 15 -13.46 17.39 -2.09
N GLU A 16 -13.23 17.34 -3.40
CA GLU A 16 -13.06 16.11 -4.17
C GLU A 16 -11.59 15.73 -4.26
N PHE A 17 -11.31 14.43 -4.43
CA PHE A 17 -9.94 13.95 -4.62
C PHE A 17 -9.32 14.55 -5.89
N ASP A 18 -8.17 15.19 -5.72
CA ASP A 18 -7.38 15.75 -6.82
C ASP A 18 -5.90 15.46 -6.60
N LYS A 19 -5.25 14.86 -7.60
CA LYS A 19 -3.83 14.51 -7.55
C LYS A 19 -2.92 15.73 -7.39
N HIS A 20 -3.37 16.90 -7.84
CA HIS A 20 -2.68 18.18 -7.71
C HIS A 20 -3.16 19.03 -6.53
N GLY A 21 -4.18 18.56 -5.80
CA GLY A 21 -4.70 19.20 -4.61
C GLY A 21 -3.69 19.28 -3.46
N LYS A 22 -3.96 20.18 -2.51
CA LYS A 22 -3.20 20.27 -1.25
C LYS A 22 -3.72 19.23 -0.26
N PHE A 23 -2.85 18.77 0.64
CA PHE A 23 -3.26 17.87 1.72
C PHE A 23 -4.20 18.59 2.68
N GLN A 24 -5.33 17.96 2.95
CA GLN A 24 -6.30 18.37 3.95
C GLN A 24 -6.65 17.17 4.82
N THR A 25 -7.03 17.42 6.07
CA THR A 25 -7.40 16.36 7.02
C THR A 25 -8.74 15.76 6.66
N VAL A 26 -8.84 14.44 6.74
CA VAL A 26 -10.09 13.69 6.49
C VAL A 26 -10.29 12.60 7.54
N THR A 27 -11.52 12.10 7.64
CA THR A 27 -11.81 10.96 8.52
C THR A 27 -11.21 9.67 7.94
N TRP A 28 -10.99 8.67 8.80
CA TRP A 28 -10.59 7.32 8.36
C TRP A 28 -11.57 6.72 7.35
N LYS A 29 -12.88 6.91 7.57
CA LYS A 29 -13.90 6.45 6.62
C LYS A 29 -13.68 7.07 5.24
N ARG A 30 -13.50 8.39 5.16
CA ARG A 30 -13.29 9.08 3.88
C ARG A 30 -12.01 8.62 3.18
N ALA A 31 -10.94 8.40 3.94
CA ALA A 31 -9.68 7.88 3.39
C ALA A 31 -9.86 6.48 2.78
N PHE A 32 -10.54 5.57 3.49
CA PHE A 32 -10.83 4.23 2.97
C PHE A 32 -11.82 4.25 1.80
N ASP A 33 -12.84 5.11 1.81
CA ASP A 33 -13.78 5.25 0.69
C ASP A 33 -13.03 5.61 -0.62
N GLU A 34 -12.04 6.51 -0.56
CA GLU A 34 -11.25 6.88 -1.75
C GLU A 34 -10.28 5.77 -2.17
N MET A 35 -9.64 5.08 -1.21
CA MET A 35 -8.80 3.90 -1.49
C MET A 35 -9.59 2.79 -2.17
N GLU A 36 -10.78 2.47 -1.67
CA GLU A 36 -11.67 1.44 -2.21
C GLU A 36 -12.06 1.76 -3.66
N LYS A 37 -12.48 2.99 -3.93
CA LYS A 37 -12.83 3.46 -5.28
C LYS A 37 -11.68 3.23 -6.27
N HIS A 38 -10.46 3.64 -5.92
CA HIS A 38 -9.31 3.49 -6.80
C HIS A 38 -8.82 2.04 -6.94
N ILE A 39 -8.79 1.27 -5.86
CA ILE A 39 -8.42 -0.14 -5.89
C ILE A 39 -9.40 -0.93 -6.76
N LYS A 40 -10.71 -0.72 -6.59
CA LYS A 40 -11.74 -1.39 -7.42
C LYS A 40 -11.64 -0.99 -8.90
N SER A 41 -11.38 0.29 -9.21
CA SER A 41 -11.15 0.72 -10.60
C SER A 41 -9.94 0.01 -11.22
N ALA A 42 -8.81 -0.01 -10.50
CA ALA A 42 -7.58 -0.65 -10.96
C ALA A 42 -7.76 -2.16 -11.16
N LEU A 43 -8.44 -2.84 -10.24
CA LEU A 43 -8.77 -4.26 -10.35
C LEU A 43 -9.71 -4.55 -11.53
N LYS A 44 -10.70 -3.69 -11.78
CA LYS A 44 -11.63 -3.85 -12.92
C LYS A 44 -10.92 -3.67 -14.26
N GLU A 45 -10.02 -2.69 -14.36
CA GLU A 45 -9.36 -2.33 -15.63
C GLU A 45 -8.15 -3.22 -15.96
N LYS A 46 -7.35 -3.57 -14.94
CA LYS A 46 -6.05 -4.24 -15.12
C LYS A 46 -5.96 -5.59 -14.42
N GLY A 47 -7.00 -6.01 -13.71
CA GLY A 47 -6.96 -7.22 -12.88
C GLY A 47 -5.99 -7.10 -11.69
N PRO A 48 -5.62 -8.23 -11.08
CA PRO A 48 -4.72 -8.27 -9.91
C PRO A 48 -3.35 -7.62 -10.09
N THR A 49 -2.86 -7.50 -11.33
CA THR A 49 -1.56 -6.86 -11.63
C THR A 49 -1.62 -5.34 -11.61
N GLY A 50 -2.83 -4.75 -11.54
CA GLY A 50 -3.05 -3.30 -11.46
C GLY A 50 -2.82 -2.68 -10.08
N ILE A 51 -2.64 -3.51 -9.04
CA ILE A 51 -2.40 -3.06 -7.67
C ILE A 51 -1.05 -3.55 -7.17
N ALA A 52 -0.47 -2.86 -6.19
CA ALA A 52 0.79 -3.24 -5.56
C ALA A 52 0.88 -2.76 -4.11
N MET A 53 1.73 -3.41 -3.33
CA MET A 53 2.10 -3.00 -1.97
C MET A 53 3.61 -3.02 -1.83
N PHE A 54 4.17 -1.92 -1.28
CA PHE A 54 5.57 -1.86 -0.88
C PHE A 54 5.65 -1.89 0.64
N SER A 55 6.04 -3.03 1.18
CA SER A 55 6.08 -3.39 2.60
C SER A 55 7.44 -3.02 3.22
N SER A 56 7.60 -3.26 4.52
CA SER A 56 8.84 -2.98 5.23
C SER A 56 9.26 -4.12 6.16
N GLY A 57 10.57 -4.41 6.23
CA GLY A 57 11.16 -5.28 7.25
C GLY A 57 11.09 -4.71 8.67
N GLN A 58 10.63 -3.48 8.85
CA GLN A 58 10.38 -2.85 10.16
C GLN A 58 8.98 -3.15 10.69
N GLN A 59 8.11 -3.77 9.88
CA GLN A 59 6.81 -4.25 10.35
C GLN A 59 6.99 -5.37 11.37
N THR A 60 6.03 -5.49 12.28
CA THR A 60 5.93 -6.67 13.13
C THR A 60 5.67 -7.91 12.27
N VAL A 61 6.03 -9.09 12.79
CA VAL A 61 5.73 -10.37 12.15
C VAL A 61 4.26 -10.53 11.76
N PRO A 62 3.26 -10.29 12.66
CA PRO A 62 1.85 -10.42 12.29
C PRO A 62 1.40 -9.42 11.22
N GLU A 63 1.91 -8.19 11.19
CA GLU A 63 1.60 -7.22 10.14
C GLU A 63 2.10 -7.70 8.76
N GLY A 64 3.31 -8.24 8.69
CA GLY A 64 3.85 -8.83 7.46
C GLY A 64 3.00 -10.01 6.96
N VAL A 65 2.58 -10.88 7.87
CA VAL A 65 1.69 -12.01 7.53
C VAL A 65 0.32 -11.53 7.05
N ALA A 66 -0.27 -10.52 7.70
CA ALA A 66 -1.54 -9.95 7.29
C ALA A 66 -1.45 -9.32 5.88
N ALA A 67 -0.38 -8.57 5.60
CA ALA A 67 -0.10 -7.98 4.29
C ALA A 67 0.05 -9.06 3.20
N LEU A 68 0.79 -10.14 3.48
CA LEU A 68 0.93 -11.27 2.55
C LEU A 68 -0.41 -11.94 2.25
N LYS A 69 -1.25 -12.19 3.27
CA LYS A 69 -2.58 -12.79 3.06
C LYS A 69 -3.49 -11.87 2.27
N LEU A 70 -3.50 -10.56 2.57
CA LEU A 70 -4.28 -9.59 1.83
C LEU A 70 -3.89 -9.57 0.34
N MET A 71 -2.59 -9.46 0.05
CA MET A 71 -2.12 -9.33 -1.33
C MET A 71 -2.20 -10.64 -2.11
N LYS A 72 -1.65 -11.73 -1.57
CA LYS A 72 -1.51 -13.01 -2.29
C LYS A 72 -2.80 -13.84 -2.30
N ALA A 73 -3.56 -13.87 -1.21
CA ALA A 73 -4.79 -14.66 -1.12
C ALA A 73 -6.05 -13.83 -1.39
N GLY A 74 -6.10 -12.59 -0.86
CA GLY A 74 -7.23 -11.68 -1.05
C GLY A 74 -7.29 -11.12 -2.47
N PHE A 75 -6.35 -10.24 -2.80
CA PHE A 75 -6.30 -9.61 -4.13
C PHE A 75 -5.67 -10.47 -5.21
N ARG A 76 -5.15 -11.65 -4.85
CA ARG A 76 -4.59 -12.65 -5.77
C ARG A 76 -3.46 -12.11 -6.65
N THR A 77 -2.59 -11.30 -6.06
CA THR A 77 -1.43 -10.70 -6.73
C THR A 77 -0.14 -11.00 -5.99
N ASN A 78 0.94 -11.16 -6.76
CA ASN A 78 2.30 -11.25 -6.23
C ASN A 78 3.02 -9.89 -6.22
N ASN A 79 2.33 -8.79 -6.54
CA ASN A 79 2.84 -7.42 -6.49
C ASN A 79 2.96 -6.92 -5.03
N ILE A 80 3.70 -7.65 -4.22
CA ILE A 80 4.11 -7.28 -2.88
C ILE A 80 5.61 -7.56 -2.76
N ASP A 81 6.36 -6.51 -2.42
CA ASP A 81 7.78 -6.61 -2.09
C ASP A 81 8.09 -5.62 -0.97
N ALA A 82 9.27 -5.70 -0.35
CA ALA A 82 9.62 -4.87 0.80
C ALA A 82 10.94 -4.12 0.60
N ASN A 83 11.19 -3.10 1.42
CA ASN A 83 12.50 -2.43 1.48
C ASN A 83 13.68 -3.41 1.71
N ALA A 84 13.43 -4.55 2.36
CA ALA A 84 14.40 -5.63 2.53
C ALA A 84 14.95 -6.18 1.20
N ARG A 85 14.23 -6.03 0.08
CA ARG A 85 14.75 -6.31 -1.27
C ARG A 85 16.06 -5.59 -1.55
N LEU A 86 16.15 -4.32 -1.13
CA LEU A 86 17.32 -3.47 -1.35
C LEU A 86 18.44 -3.70 -0.32
N CYS A 87 18.19 -4.54 0.69
CA CYS A 87 19.14 -4.78 1.78
C CYS A 87 19.65 -6.23 1.77
N MET A 88 18.76 -7.21 1.85
CA MET A 88 19.12 -8.60 2.16
C MET A 88 18.89 -9.57 1.00
N ALA A 89 18.36 -9.14 -0.14
CA ALA A 89 18.03 -10.05 -1.24
C ALA A 89 19.25 -10.84 -1.76
N SER A 90 20.41 -10.20 -1.90
CA SER A 90 21.64 -10.87 -2.34
C SER A 90 22.08 -11.93 -1.34
N ALA A 91 22.06 -11.63 -0.05
CA ALA A 91 22.42 -12.57 1.01
C ALA A 91 21.46 -13.78 1.02
N VAL A 92 20.14 -13.54 0.99
CA VAL A 92 19.12 -14.61 0.92
C VAL A 92 19.36 -15.50 -0.29
N THR A 93 19.61 -14.90 -1.46
CA THR A 93 19.86 -15.65 -2.69
C THR A 93 21.14 -16.49 -2.58
N GLY A 94 22.20 -15.94 -1.97
CA GLY A 94 23.43 -16.69 -1.68
C GLY A 94 23.17 -17.91 -0.82
N PHE A 95 22.47 -17.75 0.32
CA PHE A 95 22.22 -18.84 1.27
C PHE A 95 21.21 -19.88 0.80
N MET A 96 20.29 -19.54 -0.13
CA MET A 96 19.33 -20.49 -0.68
C MET A 96 19.92 -21.41 -1.77
N ASN A 97 21.08 -21.05 -2.32
CA ASN A 97 21.73 -21.79 -3.41
C ASN A 97 22.99 -22.56 -2.96
N VAL A 98 23.16 -22.73 -1.64
CA VAL A 98 24.17 -23.60 -1.01
C VAL A 98 23.48 -24.83 -0.47
#